data_AF-A0A9N8EWQ7-F1
#
_entry.id   AF-A0A9N8EWQ7-F1
#
_cell.length_a   1.000
_cell.length_b   1.000
_cell.length_c   1.000
_cell.angle_alpha   90.00
_cell.angle_beta   90.00
_cell.angle_gamma   90.00
#
_symmetry.space_group_name_H-M   'P 1'
#
loop_
_entity.id
_entity.type
_entity.pdbx_description
1 polymer ?
#
loop_
_entity_poly.entity_id
_entity_poly.type
_entity_poly.pdbx_seq_one_letter_code
_entity_poly.pdbx_strand_id
1 'polypeptide(L)'
;MMLERRQRMVALRWVVVILLVVCLSSPVVSSETESSEEPSSKDDNSKKNTNDLLLEWVLSKGGYWNDKQTLGFDQNGIFGVFAAQHIQDNEILAQIPWSCVIHTTPPSKRRFDNCDTVTRLKDEFAKGNQSDYHPYTQALLETAQVHRSLLPAHWSAQGQELLKQVLATTIPPQDMFLTLDWKHRCEQVHKDATLLVMTHGEDFGMVPITDRYNSRGGDYMGAYFAMAGKNNSQMALEIRAFRNLEPGEQIFTDYHDYGQIGTPELLRDYGFVELYPQKFIFHHLRVAFDIEVYNEAEDDDDEEQPVLQVTWLHQHEHMAYFHPREHYESQQSQQHIAVLIDFFQREHERLQQHVCPSLQHTAQSNDSIPKQERDTTITFCHAVMVAMEAALDDLGIPVPQPSNLRQLGIAMAPSQQRVDDTENCEDGNCSDEL
;
A
#
# COMPACT_ATOMS: atom_id res chain seq x y z
N MET A 1 57.46 6.57 -8.92
CA MET A 1 57.23 6.87 -7.49
C MET A 1 55.77 7.23 -7.14
N MET A 2 54.78 6.87 -7.99
CA MET A 2 53.34 6.92 -7.66
C MET A 2 52.64 5.55 -7.80
N LEU A 3 53.39 4.46 -7.99
CA LEU A 3 52.84 3.09 -8.05
C LEU A 3 52.95 2.32 -6.73
N GLU A 4 53.81 2.76 -5.79
CA GLU A 4 54.01 2.07 -4.49
C GLU A 4 53.06 2.53 -3.37
N ARG A 5 52.25 3.58 -3.59
CA ARG A 5 51.25 4.02 -2.59
C ARG A 5 49.90 3.30 -2.70
N ARG A 6 49.57 2.67 -3.84
CA ARG A 6 48.30 1.92 -4.01
C ARG A 6 48.34 0.51 -3.39
N GLN A 7 49.51 -0.13 -3.27
CA GLN A 7 49.59 -1.48 -2.69
C GLN A 7 49.57 -1.52 -1.15
N ARG A 8 49.80 -0.39 -0.46
CA ARG A 8 49.76 -0.35 1.02
C ARG A 8 48.37 -0.14 1.61
N MET A 9 47.39 0.32 0.84
CA MET A 9 46.00 0.46 1.35
C MET A 9 45.16 -0.82 1.20
N VAL A 10 45.51 -1.71 0.27
CA VAL A 10 44.83 -3.01 0.13
C VAL A 10 45.23 -3.97 1.25
N ALA A 11 46.51 -3.96 1.68
CA ALA A 11 46.97 -4.84 2.76
C ALA A 11 46.42 -4.46 4.15
N LEU A 12 46.06 -3.19 4.38
CA LEU A 12 45.49 -2.75 5.67
C LEU A 12 44.00 -3.09 5.79
N ARG A 13 43.27 -3.18 4.66
CA ARG A 13 41.85 -3.57 4.64
C ARG A 13 41.64 -5.06 4.97
N TRP A 14 42.57 -5.94 4.60
CA TRP A 14 42.47 -7.38 4.91
C TRP A 14 42.87 -7.74 6.36
N VAL A 15 43.71 -6.93 7.02
CA VAL A 15 44.10 -7.19 8.43
C VAL A 15 42.98 -6.82 9.42
N VAL A 16 42.11 -5.85 9.08
CA VAL A 16 40.95 -5.49 9.91
C VAL A 16 39.81 -6.51 9.80
N VAL A 17 39.62 -7.13 8.63
CA VAL A 17 38.61 -8.19 8.43
C VAL A 17 39.02 -9.50 9.14
N ILE A 18 40.31 -9.82 9.20
CA ILE A 18 40.79 -11.03 9.91
C ILE A 18 40.75 -10.85 11.44
N LEU A 19 40.86 -9.62 11.96
CA LEU A 19 40.73 -9.36 13.41
C LEU A 19 39.27 -9.25 13.90
N LEU A 20 38.30 -9.01 13.02
CA LEU A 20 36.87 -9.04 13.38
C LEU A 20 36.25 -10.45 13.32
N VAL A 21 36.87 -11.40 12.62
CA VAL A 21 36.40 -12.79 12.54
C VAL A 21 36.90 -13.67 13.71
N VAL A 22 37.84 -13.20 14.53
CA VAL A 22 38.43 -13.98 15.65
C VAL A 22 37.82 -13.66 17.03
N CYS A 23 36.85 -12.74 17.12
CA CYS A 23 36.19 -12.40 18.40
C CYS A 23 34.72 -12.86 18.56
N LEU A 24 34.19 -13.71 17.66
CA LEU A 24 32.83 -14.25 17.76
C LEU A 24 32.75 -15.78 17.72
N SER A 25 33.76 -16.47 18.24
CA SER A 25 33.68 -17.91 18.52
C SER A 25 33.55 -18.15 20.03
N SER A 26 32.33 -18.02 20.54
CA SER A 26 31.94 -18.76 21.75
C SER A 26 31.57 -20.20 21.34
N PRO A 27 31.98 -21.22 22.11
CA PRO A 27 31.69 -22.61 21.77
C PRO A 27 30.19 -22.88 21.92
N VAL A 28 29.57 -23.31 20.82
CA VAL A 28 28.27 -23.98 20.82
C VAL A 28 28.43 -25.26 21.65
N VAL A 29 27.77 -25.29 22.80
CA VAL A 29 27.54 -26.51 23.57
C VAL A 29 26.58 -27.36 22.75
N SER A 30 27.12 -28.40 22.13
CA SER A 30 26.37 -29.47 21.48
C SER A 30 25.60 -30.26 22.54
N SER A 31 24.30 -30.00 22.67
CA SER A 31 23.36 -30.90 23.34
C SER A 31 22.99 -32.02 22.37
N GLU A 32 23.12 -33.24 22.85
CA GLU A 32 22.87 -34.49 22.14
C GLU A 32 21.46 -34.53 21.53
N THR A 33 21.42 -34.89 20.26
CA THR A 33 20.22 -35.09 19.45
C THR A 33 19.49 -36.35 19.95
N GLU A 34 18.41 -36.15 20.71
CA GLU A 34 17.40 -37.18 20.92
C GLU A 34 16.71 -37.51 19.59
N SER A 35 16.59 -38.81 19.33
CA SER A 35 15.98 -39.41 18.16
C SER A 35 14.53 -38.94 18.00
N SER A 36 14.26 -38.21 16.92
CA SER A 36 12.93 -37.89 16.43
C SER A 36 12.20 -39.17 16.02
N GLU A 37 11.26 -39.62 16.84
CA GLU A 37 10.18 -40.51 16.41
C GLU A 37 9.38 -39.78 15.32
N GLU A 38 9.28 -40.38 14.14
CA GLU A 38 8.40 -39.91 13.07
C GLU A 38 6.94 -39.92 13.58
N PRO A 39 6.25 -38.77 13.60
CA PRO A 39 4.83 -38.74 13.93
C PRO A 39 4.04 -39.43 12.82
N SER A 40 3.55 -40.62 13.15
CA SER A 40 2.61 -41.44 12.36
C SER A 40 1.45 -40.58 11.81
N SER A 41 1.45 -40.48 10.48
CA SER A 41 0.49 -39.78 9.62
C SER A 41 -0.90 -40.43 9.61
N LYS A 42 -1.79 -40.12 10.57
CA LYS A 42 -3.23 -40.46 10.47
C LYS A 42 -4.11 -39.50 11.27
N ASP A 43 -4.38 -38.33 10.69
CA ASP A 43 -5.67 -37.61 10.79
C ASP A 43 -5.64 -36.43 9.82
N ASP A 44 -5.78 -36.74 8.52
CA ASP A 44 -5.72 -35.79 7.40
C ASP A 44 -7.04 -35.03 7.21
N ASN A 45 -7.69 -34.67 8.31
CA ASN A 45 -8.79 -33.70 8.34
C ASN A 45 -8.20 -32.31 8.60
N SER A 46 -7.22 -31.91 7.78
CA SER A 46 -6.75 -30.52 7.81
C SER A 46 -7.93 -29.63 7.46
N LYS A 47 -8.34 -28.82 8.44
CA LYS A 47 -9.45 -27.88 8.29
C LYS A 47 -9.06 -26.93 7.16
N LYS A 48 -9.71 -27.05 5.98
CA LYS A 48 -9.49 -26.15 4.84
C LYS A 48 -9.54 -24.70 5.31
N ASN A 49 -8.62 -23.88 4.81
CA ASN A 49 -8.59 -22.45 5.13
C ASN A 49 -9.84 -21.77 4.52
N THR A 50 -10.36 -20.76 5.20
CA THR A 50 -11.49 -19.92 4.73
C THR A 50 -11.25 -19.40 3.31
N ASN A 51 -10.01 -19.08 2.95
CA ASN A 51 -9.66 -18.62 1.60
C ASN A 51 -9.80 -19.71 0.53
N ASP A 52 -9.44 -20.96 0.83
CA ASP A 52 -9.62 -22.08 -0.11
C ASP A 52 -11.12 -22.32 -0.37
N LEU A 53 -11.92 -22.26 0.69
CA LEU A 53 -13.38 -22.38 0.60
C LEU A 53 -14.01 -21.24 -0.22
N LEU A 54 -13.48 -20.02 -0.12
CA LEU A 54 -13.91 -18.88 -0.92
C LEU A 54 -13.62 -19.11 -2.41
N LEU A 55 -12.40 -19.52 -2.76
CA LEU A 55 -12.00 -19.81 -4.14
C LEU A 55 -12.84 -20.96 -4.72
N GLU A 56 -12.98 -22.07 -4.00
CA GLU A 56 -13.81 -23.22 -4.40
C GLU A 56 -15.26 -22.79 -4.67
N TRP A 57 -15.81 -21.92 -3.83
CA TRP A 57 -17.16 -21.41 -4.01
C TRP A 57 -17.29 -20.53 -5.27
N VAL A 58 -16.36 -19.61 -5.52
CA VAL A 58 -16.38 -18.78 -6.74
C VAL A 58 -16.28 -19.66 -8.00
N LEU A 59 -15.36 -20.64 -8.01
CA LEU A 59 -15.21 -21.59 -9.11
C LEU A 59 -16.50 -22.43 -9.32
N SER A 60 -17.15 -22.86 -8.23
CA SER A 60 -18.41 -23.62 -8.30
C SER A 60 -19.57 -22.84 -8.93
N LYS A 61 -19.48 -21.50 -8.95
CA LYS A 61 -20.46 -20.59 -9.54
C LYS A 61 -20.10 -20.19 -10.98
N GLY A 62 -19.09 -20.84 -11.57
CA GLY A 62 -18.62 -20.56 -12.93
C GLY A 62 -17.60 -19.42 -13.00
N GLY A 63 -17.07 -18.97 -11.87
CA GLY A 63 -15.95 -18.03 -11.86
C GLY A 63 -14.66 -18.66 -12.34
N TYR A 64 -13.63 -17.83 -12.46
CA TYR A 64 -12.29 -18.24 -12.87
C TYR A 64 -11.25 -17.71 -11.88
N TRP A 65 -10.22 -18.51 -11.62
CA TRP A 65 -9.03 -18.17 -10.86
C TRP A 65 -7.83 -18.74 -11.60
N ASN A 66 -6.86 -17.91 -11.95
CA ASN A 66 -5.64 -18.32 -12.64
C ASN A 66 -4.76 -19.14 -11.68
N ASP A 67 -4.35 -20.34 -12.09
CA ASP A 67 -3.53 -21.26 -11.28
C ASP A 67 -2.07 -20.82 -11.18
N LYS A 68 -1.68 -19.79 -11.93
CA LYS A 68 -0.39 -19.10 -11.81
C LYS A 68 -0.34 -18.08 -10.68
N GLN A 69 -1.40 -17.91 -9.89
CA GLN A 69 -1.40 -17.07 -8.69
C GLN A 69 -1.88 -17.84 -7.46
N THR A 70 -1.42 -17.39 -6.30
CA THR A 70 -1.71 -17.99 -4.99
C THR A 70 -2.05 -16.92 -3.95
N LEU A 71 -2.78 -17.32 -2.92
CA LEU A 71 -3.02 -16.52 -1.74
C LEU A 71 -1.98 -16.87 -0.67
N GLY A 72 -1.34 -15.87 -0.08
CA GLY A 72 -0.24 -16.10 0.85
C GLY A 72 0.07 -14.91 1.74
N PHE A 73 1.12 -15.05 2.53
CA PHE A 73 1.70 -13.96 3.32
C PHE A 73 3.08 -13.63 2.78
N ASP A 74 3.42 -12.34 2.73
CA ASP A 74 4.78 -11.92 2.44
C ASP A 74 5.72 -12.15 3.65
N GLN A 75 7.00 -11.78 3.48
CA GLN A 75 8.01 -11.86 4.54
C GLN A 75 7.70 -11.01 5.79
N ASN A 76 6.81 -10.02 5.66
CA ASN A 76 6.36 -9.15 6.74
C ASN A 76 5.06 -9.64 7.40
N GLY A 77 4.49 -10.75 6.92
CA GLY A 77 3.21 -11.28 7.39
C GLY A 77 2.00 -10.52 6.84
N ILE A 78 2.14 -9.79 5.74
CA ILE A 78 1.04 -9.14 5.03
C ILE A 78 0.41 -10.16 4.09
N PHE A 79 -0.90 -10.39 4.26
CA PHE A 79 -1.66 -11.28 3.39
C PHE A 79 -1.93 -10.61 2.04
N GLY A 80 -1.83 -11.36 0.94
CA GLY A 80 -2.08 -10.85 -0.40
C GLY A 80 -2.16 -11.93 -1.48
N VAL A 81 -2.22 -11.48 -2.74
CA VAL A 81 -2.15 -12.35 -3.93
C VAL A 81 -0.74 -12.30 -4.50
N PHE A 82 -0.17 -13.46 -4.84
CA PHE A 82 1.19 -13.57 -5.37
C PHE A 82 1.19 -14.38 -6.66
N ALA A 83 2.04 -13.98 -7.60
CA ALA A 83 2.35 -14.78 -8.78
C ALA A 83 3.13 -16.04 -8.35
N ALA A 84 2.56 -17.21 -8.57
CA ALA A 84 3.22 -18.50 -8.37
C ALA A 84 4.07 -18.90 -9.60
N GLN A 85 3.73 -18.38 -10.76
CA GLN A 85 4.44 -18.56 -12.03
C GLN A 85 4.46 -17.22 -12.77
N HIS A 86 5.24 -17.15 -13.86
CA HIS A 86 5.22 -15.97 -14.72
C HIS A 86 3.84 -15.77 -15.35
N ILE A 87 3.29 -14.56 -15.20
CA ILE A 87 1.98 -14.18 -15.76
C ILE A 87 2.22 -13.09 -16.80
N GLN A 88 1.63 -13.25 -17.97
CA GLN A 88 1.79 -12.30 -19.06
C GLN A 88 0.93 -11.05 -18.84
N ASP A 89 1.37 -9.92 -19.38
CA ASP A 89 0.55 -8.73 -19.51
C ASP A 89 -0.83 -9.08 -20.10
N ASN A 90 -1.87 -8.49 -19.51
CA ASN A 90 -3.27 -8.63 -19.90
C ASN A 90 -3.85 -10.05 -19.73
N GLU A 91 -3.10 -11.00 -19.16
CA GLU A 91 -3.60 -12.32 -18.80
C GLU A 91 -4.72 -12.20 -17.77
N ILE A 92 -5.77 -13.02 -17.90
CA ILE A 92 -6.88 -13.02 -16.93
C ILE A 92 -6.36 -13.63 -15.64
N LEU A 93 -6.53 -12.91 -14.54
CA LEU A 93 -6.19 -13.37 -13.18
C LEU A 93 -7.42 -14.01 -12.53
N ALA A 94 -8.57 -13.35 -12.61
CA ALA A 94 -9.82 -13.89 -12.08
C ALA A 94 -11.04 -13.37 -12.84
N GLN A 95 -12.13 -14.13 -12.81
CA GLN A 95 -13.47 -13.68 -13.24
C GLN A 95 -14.49 -14.00 -12.16
N ILE A 96 -15.25 -12.98 -11.76
CA ILE A 96 -16.21 -13.07 -10.66
C ILE A 96 -17.64 -13.02 -11.21
N PRO A 97 -18.44 -14.10 -11.08
CA PRO A 97 -19.83 -14.10 -11.53
C PRO A 97 -20.71 -13.14 -10.71
N TRP A 98 -21.74 -12.56 -11.34
CA TRP A 98 -22.76 -11.75 -10.64
C TRP A 98 -23.43 -12.52 -9.49
N SER A 99 -23.57 -13.85 -9.60
CA SER A 99 -24.12 -14.70 -8.53
C SER A 99 -23.26 -14.75 -7.26
N CYS A 100 -22.01 -14.29 -7.32
CA CYS A 100 -21.10 -14.21 -6.18
C CYS A 100 -21.06 -12.82 -5.54
N VAL A 101 -21.58 -11.79 -6.21
CA VAL A 101 -21.51 -10.40 -5.74
C VAL A 101 -22.67 -10.11 -4.80
N ILE A 102 -22.38 -9.49 -3.65
CA ILE A 102 -23.41 -8.94 -2.76
C ILE A 102 -23.72 -7.53 -3.24
N HIS A 103 -24.71 -7.41 -4.12
CA HIS A 103 -25.12 -6.15 -4.73
C HIS A 103 -26.59 -5.82 -4.45
N THR A 104 -26.97 -4.58 -4.78
CA THR A 104 -28.35 -4.08 -4.74
C THR A 104 -28.92 -4.06 -6.16
N THR A 105 -30.25 -4.15 -6.28
CA THR A 105 -30.95 -4.07 -7.57
C THR A 105 -32.08 -3.04 -7.48
N PRO A 106 -32.02 -1.92 -8.21
CA PRO A 106 -30.90 -1.48 -9.06
C PRO A 106 -29.65 -1.12 -8.22
N PRO A 107 -28.45 -1.11 -8.82
CA PRO A 107 -27.26 -0.61 -8.15
C PRO A 107 -27.43 0.87 -7.75
N SER A 108 -26.76 1.28 -6.67
CA SER A 108 -26.78 2.67 -6.22
C SER A 108 -26.29 3.59 -7.34
N LYS A 109 -26.97 4.72 -7.54
CA LYS A 109 -26.55 5.74 -8.52
C LYS A 109 -25.39 6.60 -8.00
N ARG A 110 -25.05 6.48 -6.72
CA ARG A 110 -24.01 7.29 -6.07
C ARG A 110 -22.95 6.34 -5.52
N ARG A 111 -21.74 6.47 -6.06
CA ARG A 111 -20.53 5.71 -5.70
C ARG A 111 -20.34 5.54 -4.18
N PHE A 112 -20.70 6.58 -3.42
CA PHE A 112 -20.47 6.65 -1.98
C PHE A 112 -21.75 6.54 -1.13
N ASP A 113 -22.94 6.32 -1.70
CA ASP A 113 -24.15 6.08 -0.89
C ASP A 113 -24.53 4.59 -0.96
N ASN A 114 -23.79 3.79 -0.18
CA ASN A 114 -23.85 2.33 -0.19
C ASN A 114 -24.63 1.75 1.01
N CYS A 115 -25.50 2.52 1.67
CA CYS A 115 -26.31 2.01 2.79
C CYS A 115 -27.20 0.83 2.40
N ASP A 116 -27.64 0.75 1.14
CA ASP A 116 -28.39 -0.40 0.64
C ASP A 116 -27.51 -1.65 0.60
N THR A 117 -26.25 -1.52 0.17
CA THR A 117 -25.25 -2.61 0.21
C THR A 117 -24.93 -3.01 1.64
N VAL A 118 -24.80 -2.05 2.57
CA VAL A 118 -24.63 -2.32 4.01
C VAL A 118 -25.80 -3.12 4.57
N THR A 119 -27.03 -2.72 4.22
CA THR A 119 -28.25 -3.42 4.66
C THR A 119 -28.27 -4.85 4.11
N ARG A 120 -27.95 -5.01 2.82
CA ARG A 120 -27.88 -6.31 2.16
C ARG A 120 -26.82 -7.21 2.82
N LEU A 121 -25.62 -6.70 3.06
CA LEU A 121 -24.54 -7.45 3.70
C LEU A 121 -24.89 -7.86 5.14
N LYS A 122 -25.51 -6.96 5.91
CA LYS A 122 -26.06 -7.27 7.24
C LYS A 122 -27.03 -8.45 7.18
N ASP A 123 -27.96 -8.43 6.23
CA ASP A 123 -28.96 -9.49 6.10
C ASP A 123 -28.31 -10.83 5.71
N GLU A 124 -27.25 -10.82 4.89
CA GLU A 124 -26.47 -12.03 4.60
C GLU A 124 -25.70 -12.55 5.83
N PHE A 125 -25.13 -11.66 6.66
CA PHE A 125 -24.54 -12.06 7.94
C PHE A 125 -25.55 -12.75 8.86
N ALA A 126 -26.78 -12.22 8.94
CA ALA A 126 -27.82 -12.77 9.81
C ALA A 126 -28.26 -14.20 9.40
N LYS A 127 -28.10 -14.57 8.13
CA LYS A 127 -28.38 -15.94 7.66
C LYS A 127 -27.30 -16.94 8.05
N GLY A 128 -26.08 -16.49 8.37
CA GLY A 128 -24.95 -17.36 8.68
C GLY A 128 -24.73 -18.41 7.59
N ASN A 129 -24.70 -19.68 7.97
CA ASN A 129 -24.46 -20.81 7.06
C ASN A 129 -25.61 -21.06 6.06
N GLN A 130 -26.74 -20.35 6.19
CA GLN A 130 -27.85 -20.42 5.23
C GLN A 130 -27.72 -19.38 4.10
N SER A 131 -26.74 -18.49 4.17
CA SER A 131 -26.48 -17.54 3.08
C SER A 131 -25.89 -18.26 1.87
N ASP A 132 -26.38 -17.93 0.67
CA ASP A 132 -25.74 -18.36 -0.59
C ASP A 132 -24.32 -17.80 -0.74
N TYR A 133 -24.01 -16.75 0.01
CA TYR A 133 -22.71 -16.06 0.08
C TYR A 133 -21.91 -16.48 1.31
N HIS A 134 -22.30 -17.56 2.00
CA HIS A 134 -21.72 -17.94 3.28
C HIS A 134 -20.17 -17.95 3.28
N PRO A 135 -19.48 -18.58 2.30
CA PRO A 135 -18.00 -18.57 2.26
C PRO A 135 -17.41 -17.16 2.23
N TYR A 136 -18.02 -16.25 1.46
CA TYR A 136 -17.58 -14.87 1.37
C TYR A 136 -17.90 -14.07 2.63
N THR A 137 -19.10 -14.20 3.17
CA THR A 137 -19.47 -13.52 4.41
C THR A 137 -18.62 -13.97 5.60
N GLN A 138 -18.21 -15.24 5.64
CA GLN A 138 -17.29 -15.75 6.66
C GLN A 138 -15.92 -15.10 6.52
N ALA A 139 -15.35 -15.08 5.31
CA ALA A 139 -14.09 -14.39 5.02
C ALA A 139 -14.15 -12.90 5.42
N LEU A 140 -15.24 -12.20 5.10
CA LEU A 140 -15.44 -10.79 5.46
C LEU A 140 -15.51 -10.57 6.98
N LEU A 141 -16.15 -11.47 7.74
CA LEU A 141 -16.21 -11.36 9.20
C LEU A 141 -14.83 -11.52 9.85
N GLU A 142 -13.98 -12.39 9.30
CA GLU A 142 -12.58 -12.51 9.72
C GLU A 142 -11.80 -11.22 9.39
N THR A 143 -11.95 -10.69 8.17
CA THR A 143 -11.36 -9.41 7.76
C THR A 143 -11.80 -8.26 8.67
N ALA A 144 -13.09 -8.16 9.01
CA ALA A 144 -13.62 -7.09 9.86
C ALA A 144 -12.97 -7.05 11.25
N GLN A 145 -12.67 -8.22 11.84
CA GLN A 145 -12.02 -8.29 13.14
C GLN A 145 -10.64 -7.62 13.14
N VAL A 146 -9.88 -7.83 12.06
CA VAL A 146 -8.58 -7.19 11.85
C VAL A 146 -8.75 -5.71 11.53
N HIS A 147 -9.62 -5.37 10.56
CA HIS A 147 -9.77 -4.00 10.06
C HIS A 147 -10.27 -3.00 11.10
N ARG A 148 -11.04 -3.45 12.11
CA ARG A 148 -11.47 -2.58 13.21
C ARG A 148 -10.29 -1.94 13.95
N SER A 149 -9.13 -2.59 14.08
CA SER A 149 -7.96 -1.99 14.73
C SER A 149 -7.10 -1.15 13.79
N LEU A 150 -7.26 -1.30 12.47
CA LEU A 150 -6.47 -0.56 11.49
C LEU A 150 -6.98 0.87 11.30
N LEU A 151 -8.29 1.09 11.33
CA LEU A 151 -8.86 2.39 10.97
C LEU A 151 -8.74 3.45 12.07
N PRO A 152 -8.23 4.65 11.77
CA PRO A 152 -8.11 5.76 12.73
C PRO A 152 -9.40 6.10 13.48
N ALA A 153 -10.56 6.03 12.81
CA ALA A 153 -11.86 6.30 13.44
C ALA A 153 -12.24 5.31 14.56
N HIS A 154 -11.61 4.12 14.58
CA HIS A 154 -11.84 3.06 15.56
C HIS A 154 -10.68 2.86 16.54
N TRP A 155 -9.59 3.62 16.39
CA TRP A 155 -8.46 3.59 17.31
C TRP A 155 -8.86 3.97 18.74
N SER A 156 -8.00 3.59 19.69
CA SER A 156 -8.09 4.05 21.06
C SER A 156 -8.16 5.59 21.13
N ALA A 157 -8.78 6.13 22.18
CA ALA A 157 -8.87 7.59 22.34
C ALA A 157 -7.47 8.24 22.37
N GLN A 158 -6.48 7.55 22.94
CA GLN A 158 -5.09 7.97 22.99
C GLN A 158 -4.42 7.91 21.60
N GLY A 159 -4.69 6.89 20.79
CA GLY A 159 -4.20 6.81 19.41
C GLY A 159 -4.79 7.88 18.51
N GLN A 160 -6.09 8.16 18.64
CA GLN A 160 -6.73 9.28 17.95
C GLN A 160 -6.10 10.62 18.35
N GLU A 161 -5.83 10.82 19.64
CA GLU A 161 -5.16 12.03 20.13
C GLU A 161 -3.72 12.15 19.64
N LEU A 162 -3.01 11.02 19.54
CA LEU A 162 -1.67 10.97 18.97
C LEU A 162 -1.69 11.41 17.50
N LEU A 163 -2.60 10.87 16.68
CA LEU A 163 -2.72 11.21 15.26
C LEU A 163 -3.17 12.66 15.04
N LYS A 164 -4.02 13.22 15.90
CA LYS A 164 -4.41 14.64 15.86
C LYS A 164 -3.22 15.59 15.97
N GLN A 165 -2.14 15.20 16.65
CA GLN A 165 -0.92 16.02 16.72
C GLN A 165 -0.25 16.16 15.35
N VAL A 166 -0.29 15.12 14.52
CA VAL A 166 0.19 15.17 13.12
C VAL A 166 -0.74 16.05 12.29
N LEU A 167 -2.05 15.76 12.34
CA LEU A 167 -3.03 16.37 11.44
C LEU A 167 -3.18 17.88 11.66
N ALA A 168 -3.10 18.31 12.92
CA ALA A 168 -3.53 19.65 13.32
C ALA A 168 -4.94 19.94 12.75
N THR A 169 -5.12 21.09 12.09
CA THR A 169 -6.36 21.44 11.36
C THR A 169 -6.15 21.60 9.85
N THR A 170 -4.94 21.30 9.38
CA THR A 170 -4.40 21.76 8.10
C THR A 170 -3.89 20.62 7.22
N ILE A 171 -3.37 19.55 7.82
CA ILE A 171 -2.88 18.39 7.08
C ILE A 171 -4.08 17.52 6.64
N PRO A 172 -4.14 17.07 5.37
CA PRO A 172 -5.18 16.16 4.92
C PRO A 172 -5.11 14.80 5.62
N PRO A 173 -6.22 14.03 5.64
CA PRO A 173 -7.56 14.49 5.30
C PRO A 173 -8.15 15.26 6.50
N GLN A 174 -8.84 16.37 6.21
CA GLN A 174 -9.41 17.26 7.25
C GLN A 174 -10.52 16.59 8.08
N ASP A 175 -11.05 15.49 7.56
CA ASP A 175 -12.15 14.71 8.09
C ASP A 175 -11.71 13.32 8.58
N MET A 176 -10.43 13.13 8.96
CA MET A 176 -9.85 11.85 9.41
C MET A 176 -10.75 11.06 10.37
N PHE A 177 -11.40 11.75 11.32
CA PHE A 177 -12.29 11.14 12.32
C PHE A 177 -13.76 11.47 12.08
N LEU A 178 -14.09 12.31 11.11
CA LEU A 178 -15.47 12.61 10.79
C LEU A 178 -16.01 11.45 9.97
N THR A 179 -17.13 10.90 10.42
CA THR A 179 -17.87 9.95 9.61
C THR A 179 -18.53 10.75 8.49
N LEU A 180 -18.18 10.43 7.24
CA LEU A 180 -18.93 10.92 6.07
C LEU A 180 -20.43 10.75 6.35
N ASP A 181 -21.28 11.71 5.97
CA ASP A 181 -22.71 11.69 6.32
C ASP A 181 -23.39 10.34 5.99
N TRP A 182 -22.98 9.72 4.88
CA TRP A 182 -23.45 8.39 4.51
C TRP A 182 -22.97 7.32 5.50
N LYS A 183 -21.68 7.33 5.87
CA LYS A 183 -21.11 6.39 6.85
C LYS A 183 -21.83 6.50 8.19
N HIS A 184 -22.06 7.72 8.69
CA HIS A 184 -22.81 7.91 9.93
C HIS A 184 -24.23 7.30 9.86
N ARG A 185 -24.94 7.51 8.75
CA ARG A 185 -26.26 6.90 8.52
C ARG A 185 -26.18 5.37 8.45
N CYS A 186 -25.20 4.81 7.74
CA CYS A 186 -25.10 3.35 7.57
C CYS A 186 -24.59 2.64 8.84
N GLU A 187 -23.78 3.29 9.67
CA GLU A 187 -23.32 2.73 10.95
C GLU A 187 -24.49 2.48 11.92
N GLN A 188 -25.57 3.27 11.81
CA GLN A 188 -26.81 3.04 12.55
C GLN A 188 -27.55 1.77 12.07
N VAL A 189 -27.30 1.34 10.83
CA VAL A 189 -27.81 0.06 10.29
C VAL A 189 -26.98 -1.11 10.81
N HIS A 190 -25.67 -1.09 10.57
CA HIS A 190 -24.73 -2.09 11.08
C HIS A 190 -23.28 -1.63 10.94
N LYS A 191 -22.55 -1.53 12.06
CA LYS A 191 -21.17 -1.01 12.09
C LYS A 191 -20.19 -1.83 11.26
N ASP A 192 -20.18 -3.16 11.41
CA ASP A 192 -19.18 -3.99 10.69
C ASP A 192 -19.44 -4.07 9.19
N ALA A 193 -20.70 -4.20 8.78
CA ALA A 193 -21.05 -4.15 7.36
C ALA A 193 -20.70 -2.77 6.76
N THR A 194 -20.88 -1.67 7.51
CA THR A 194 -20.45 -0.34 7.06
C THR A 194 -18.93 -0.26 6.90
N LEU A 195 -18.18 -0.74 7.88
CA LEU A 195 -16.72 -0.85 7.83
C LEU A 195 -16.26 -1.61 6.59
N LEU A 196 -16.80 -2.80 6.36
CA LEU A 196 -16.43 -3.66 5.24
C LEU A 196 -16.81 -3.05 3.88
N VAL A 197 -18.01 -2.48 3.76
CA VAL A 197 -18.43 -1.81 2.52
C VAL A 197 -17.56 -0.60 2.22
N MET A 198 -17.11 0.14 3.24
CA MET A 198 -16.20 1.26 3.05
C MET A 198 -14.80 0.82 2.62
N THR A 199 -14.31 -0.31 3.14
CA THR A 199 -12.92 -0.77 2.94
C THR A 199 -12.74 -1.72 1.76
N HIS A 200 -13.81 -2.38 1.30
CA HIS A 200 -13.73 -3.43 0.28
C HIS A 200 -14.92 -3.42 -0.70
N GLY A 201 -15.80 -2.43 -0.58
CA GLY A 201 -16.93 -2.29 -1.48
C GLY A 201 -16.53 -1.64 -2.78
N GLU A 202 -16.99 -2.20 -3.89
CA GLU A 202 -16.94 -1.59 -5.21
C GLU A 202 -18.18 -0.73 -5.47
N ASP A 203 -18.16 0.08 -6.53
CA ASP A 203 -19.26 0.96 -6.95
C ASP A 203 -20.61 0.24 -7.10
N PHE A 204 -20.59 -1.07 -7.35
CA PHE A 204 -21.77 -1.89 -7.59
C PHE A 204 -22.04 -2.95 -6.50
N GLY A 205 -21.19 -3.10 -5.48
CA GLY A 205 -21.41 -4.07 -4.39
C GLY A 205 -20.12 -4.64 -3.80
N MET A 206 -20.27 -5.69 -2.99
CA MET A 206 -19.12 -6.44 -2.44
C MET A 206 -18.73 -7.55 -3.41
N VAL A 207 -17.49 -7.50 -3.89
CA VAL A 207 -16.96 -8.46 -4.86
C VAL A 207 -15.94 -9.36 -4.14
N PRO A 208 -16.17 -10.69 -4.07
CA PRO A 208 -15.18 -11.57 -3.47
C PRO A 208 -13.88 -11.57 -4.27
N ILE A 209 -12.77 -11.90 -3.60
CA ILE A 209 -11.42 -12.06 -4.17
C ILE A 209 -10.73 -10.73 -4.51
N THR A 210 -11.45 -9.70 -4.98
CA THR A 210 -10.85 -8.38 -5.24
C THR A 210 -10.24 -7.79 -3.98
N ASP A 211 -10.92 -7.99 -2.85
CA ASP A 211 -10.52 -7.62 -1.51
C ASP A 211 -9.28 -8.35 -0.96
N ARG A 212 -8.66 -9.23 -1.75
CA ARG A 212 -7.39 -9.89 -1.41
C ARG A 212 -6.18 -9.27 -2.11
N TYR A 213 -6.39 -8.42 -3.11
CA TYR A 213 -5.31 -7.65 -3.73
C TYR A 213 -5.02 -6.43 -2.87
N ASN A 214 -3.76 -6.24 -2.49
CA ASN A 214 -3.36 -5.03 -1.78
C ASN A 214 -3.19 -3.87 -2.77
N SER A 215 -3.11 -2.65 -2.24
CA SER A 215 -2.89 -1.45 -3.05
C SER A 215 -1.43 -1.06 -3.11
N ARG A 216 -0.94 -0.77 -4.32
CA ARG A 216 0.30 -0.04 -4.57
C ARG A 216 0.31 0.49 -6.00
N GLY A 217 0.48 1.80 -6.15
CA GLY A 217 0.46 2.47 -7.45
C GLY A 217 1.78 2.38 -8.23
N GLY A 218 1.78 3.03 -9.40
CA GLY A 218 2.94 3.16 -10.30
C GLY A 218 3.42 1.82 -10.86
N ASP A 219 4.73 1.65 -10.97
CA ASP A 219 5.34 0.44 -11.54
C ASP A 219 5.04 -0.85 -10.74
N TYR A 220 4.58 -0.72 -9.49
CA TYR A 220 4.18 -1.86 -8.66
C TYR A 220 2.77 -2.36 -8.96
N MET A 221 1.95 -1.60 -9.67
CA MET A 221 0.62 -2.02 -10.06
C MET A 221 0.72 -3.25 -10.97
N GLY A 222 0.18 -4.36 -10.50
CA GLY A 222 0.25 -5.65 -11.18
C GLY A 222 -1.08 -6.07 -11.80
N ALA A 223 -2.20 -5.51 -11.34
CA ALA A 223 -3.54 -5.86 -11.80
C ALA A 223 -4.45 -4.64 -11.93
N TYR A 224 -5.40 -4.75 -12.87
CA TYR A 224 -6.49 -3.80 -13.03
C TYR A 224 -7.83 -4.53 -13.14
N PHE A 225 -8.90 -3.79 -12.88
CA PHE A 225 -10.26 -4.30 -12.93
C PHE A 225 -10.99 -3.84 -14.19
N ALA A 226 -11.63 -4.79 -14.87
CA ALA A 226 -12.49 -4.54 -16.02
C ALA A 226 -13.90 -5.05 -15.72
N MET A 227 -14.91 -4.23 -15.96
CA MET A 227 -16.28 -4.72 -16.02
C MET A 227 -16.37 -5.72 -17.17
N ALA A 228 -16.91 -6.91 -16.90
CA ALA A 228 -17.03 -7.92 -17.94
C ALA A 228 -17.83 -7.37 -19.12
N GLY A 229 -17.27 -7.49 -20.33
CA GLY A 229 -17.86 -6.89 -21.52
C GLY A 229 -19.29 -7.36 -21.77
N LYS A 230 -20.06 -6.61 -22.56
CA LYS A 230 -21.48 -6.89 -22.87
C LYS A 230 -21.78 -8.32 -23.33
N ASN A 231 -20.77 -9.03 -23.85
CA ASN A 231 -20.89 -10.40 -24.34
C ASN A 231 -20.94 -11.44 -23.21
N ASN A 232 -20.58 -11.09 -21.97
CA ASN A 232 -20.58 -11.99 -20.83
C ASN A 232 -21.41 -11.41 -19.67
N SER A 233 -22.73 -11.39 -19.84
CA SER A 233 -23.67 -10.86 -18.83
C SER A 233 -23.71 -11.65 -17.52
N GLN A 234 -23.00 -12.77 -17.43
CA GLN A 234 -22.92 -13.58 -16.22
C GLN A 234 -21.79 -13.13 -15.29
N MET A 235 -20.78 -12.44 -15.82
CA MET A 235 -19.64 -11.95 -15.05
C MET A 235 -19.88 -10.51 -14.59
N ALA A 236 -19.56 -10.24 -13.33
CA ALA A 236 -19.58 -8.91 -12.76
C ALA A 236 -18.27 -8.18 -13.02
N LEU A 237 -17.16 -8.87 -12.75
CA LEU A 237 -15.82 -8.30 -12.79
C LEU A 237 -14.83 -9.29 -13.37
N GLU A 238 -13.87 -8.76 -14.12
CA GLU A 238 -12.70 -9.45 -14.60
C GLU A 238 -11.46 -8.73 -14.08
N ILE A 239 -10.54 -9.48 -13.49
CA ILE A 239 -9.25 -8.98 -12.99
C ILE A 239 -8.20 -9.44 -14.00
N ARG A 240 -7.37 -8.52 -14.49
CA ARG A 240 -6.32 -8.81 -15.47
C ARG A 240 -4.98 -8.29 -14.99
N ALA A 241 -3.90 -8.95 -15.41
CA ALA A 241 -2.56 -8.45 -15.22
C ALA A 241 -2.40 -7.13 -15.99
N PHE A 242 -1.83 -6.11 -15.34
CA PHE A 242 -1.54 -4.81 -15.95
C PHE A 242 -0.19 -4.79 -16.67
N ARG A 243 0.69 -5.72 -16.31
CA ARG A 243 2.02 -5.94 -16.87
C ARG A 243 2.44 -7.39 -16.68
N ASN A 244 3.61 -7.76 -17.19
CA ASN A 244 4.22 -9.03 -16.83
C ASN A 244 4.50 -9.09 -15.32
N LEU A 245 4.26 -10.25 -14.72
CA LEU A 245 4.46 -10.51 -13.28
C LEU A 245 5.39 -11.70 -13.11
N GLU A 246 6.39 -11.53 -12.24
CA GLU A 246 7.40 -12.55 -12.01
C GLU A 246 7.03 -13.51 -10.88
N PRO A 247 7.49 -14.79 -10.91
CA PRO A 247 7.26 -15.72 -9.81
C PRO A 247 7.71 -15.16 -8.46
N GLY A 248 6.83 -15.25 -7.46
CA GLY A 248 7.04 -14.73 -6.11
C GLY A 248 6.62 -13.27 -5.92
N GLU A 249 6.33 -12.53 -7.00
CA GLU A 249 5.87 -11.15 -6.91
C GLU A 249 4.46 -11.05 -6.31
N GLN A 250 4.24 -10.05 -5.45
CA GLN A 250 2.89 -9.72 -4.99
C GLN A 250 2.15 -8.90 -6.05
N ILE A 251 0.91 -9.29 -6.35
CA ILE A 251 0.08 -8.63 -7.36
C ILE A 251 -0.71 -7.52 -6.68
N PHE A 252 -0.33 -6.27 -6.94
CA PHE A 252 -1.02 -5.09 -6.42
C PHE A 252 -2.05 -4.54 -7.40
N THR A 253 -3.05 -3.86 -6.85
CA THR A 253 -3.97 -2.98 -7.60
C THR A 253 -3.69 -1.53 -7.23
N ASP A 254 -4.25 -0.57 -7.96
CA ASP A 254 -4.10 0.85 -7.62
C ASP A 254 -5.41 1.40 -7.04
N TYR A 255 -5.44 1.69 -5.74
CA TYR A 255 -6.63 2.26 -5.12
C TYR A 255 -6.86 3.74 -5.51
N HIS A 256 -5.87 4.42 -6.08
CA HIS A 256 -6.02 5.78 -6.58
C HIS A 256 -6.93 5.86 -7.82
N ASP A 257 -7.14 4.75 -8.54
CA ASP A 257 -8.07 4.69 -9.67
C ASP A 257 -9.54 4.86 -9.25
N TYR A 258 -9.83 4.70 -7.96
CA TYR A 258 -11.18 4.81 -7.41
C TYR A 258 -11.64 6.21 -7.03
N GLY A 259 -10.81 7.23 -7.18
CA GLY A 259 -11.20 8.49 -6.56
C GLY A 259 -10.13 9.54 -6.45
N GLN A 260 -10.54 10.62 -5.80
CA GLN A 260 -9.67 11.51 -5.04
C GLN A 260 -9.16 10.84 -3.77
N ILE A 261 -8.37 9.79 -3.94
CA ILE A 261 -7.76 9.04 -2.84
C ILE A 261 -6.26 9.28 -2.91
N GLY A 262 -5.69 9.98 -1.93
CA GLY A 262 -4.24 10.00 -1.71
C GLY A 262 -3.85 9.16 -0.50
N THR A 263 -2.56 9.15 -0.17
CA THR A 263 -2.01 8.55 1.05
C THR A 263 -2.79 8.94 2.32
N PRO A 264 -3.23 10.20 2.52
CA PRO A 264 -4.03 10.56 3.69
C PRO A 264 -5.40 9.89 3.73
N GLU A 265 -6.09 9.79 2.58
CA GLU A 265 -7.36 9.08 2.43
C GLU A 265 -7.20 7.56 2.59
N LEU A 266 -6.10 6.98 2.10
CA LEU A 266 -5.78 5.57 2.34
C LEU A 266 -5.65 5.26 3.83
N LEU A 267 -5.00 6.15 4.60
CA LEU A 267 -4.95 6.01 6.06
C LEU A 267 -6.34 6.11 6.69
N ARG A 268 -7.15 7.10 6.28
CA ARG A 268 -8.51 7.31 6.82
C ARG A 268 -9.43 6.11 6.55
N ASP A 269 -9.44 5.64 5.31
CA ASP A 269 -10.45 4.72 4.80
C ASP A 269 -10.02 3.25 4.84
N TYR A 270 -8.71 2.98 4.76
CA TYR A 270 -8.15 1.62 4.73
C TYR A 270 -7.17 1.33 5.88
N GLY A 271 -6.73 2.34 6.63
CA GLY A 271 -5.96 2.15 7.87
C GLY A 271 -4.48 1.87 7.66
N PHE A 272 -3.92 2.23 6.51
CA PHE A 272 -2.49 2.08 6.22
C PHE A 272 -1.91 3.34 5.56
N VAL A 273 -0.59 3.49 5.68
CA VAL A 273 0.19 4.48 4.93
C VAL A 273 0.92 3.71 3.86
N GLU A 274 0.67 4.05 2.60
CA GLU A 274 1.25 3.31 1.47
C GLU A 274 2.77 3.51 1.38
N LEU A 275 3.45 2.52 0.79
CA LEU A 275 4.84 2.67 0.36
C LEU A 275 4.88 3.43 -0.97
N TYR A 276 6.04 4.01 -1.31
CA TYR A 276 6.18 4.70 -2.58
C TYR A 276 5.79 3.82 -3.79
N PRO A 277 5.16 4.40 -4.83
CA PRO A 277 4.83 5.83 -4.95
C PRO A 277 3.69 6.28 -4.02
N GLN A 278 3.71 7.55 -3.62
CA GLN A 278 2.71 8.14 -2.71
C GLN A 278 2.01 9.31 -3.39
N LYS A 279 0.68 9.41 -3.24
CA LYS A 279 -0.12 10.53 -3.78
C LYS A 279 -0.59 11.45 -2.65
N PHE A 280 -0.33 12.74 -2.75
CA PHE A 280 -0.80 13.73 -1.78
C PHE A 280 -1.77 14.72 -2.40
N ILE A 281 -2.92 14.90 -1.75
CA ILE A 281 -3.99 15.80 -2.19
C ILE A 281 -4.29 16.82 -1.09
N PHE A 282 -3.97 18.09 -1.35
CA PHE A 282 -4.26 19.20 -0.44
C PHE A 282 -5.44 20.01 -1.00
N HIS A 283 -6.66 19.51 -0.82
CA HIS A 283 -7.87 20.13 -1.39
C HIS A 283 -8.03 21.63 -1.08
N HIS A 284 -7.72 22.05 0.15
CA HIS A 284 -7.83 23.45 0.57
C HIS A 284 -6.79 24.38 -0.08
N LEU A 285 -5.65 23.84 -0.49
CA LEU A 285 -4.64 24.55 -1.28
C LEU A 285 -4.84 24.36 -2.78
N ARG A 286 -5.76 23.47 -3.17
CA ARG A 286 -5.98 23.04 -4.55
C ARG A 286 -4.70 22.55 -5.22
N VAL A 287 -3.84 21.83 -4.51
CA VAL A 287 -2.68 21.16 -5.11
C VAL A 287 -2.76 19.66 -4.89
N ALA A 288 -2.26 18.90 -5.86
CA ALA A 288 -2.07 17.46 -5.75
C ALA A 288 -0.78 17.08 -6.47
N PHE A 289 -0.07 16.09 -5.96
CA PHE A 289 1.19 15.63 -6.54
C PHE A 289 1.48 14.18 -6.12
N ASP A 290 2.18 13.48 -6.99
CA ASP A 290 2.74 12.15 -6.73
C ASP A 290 4.21 12.28 -6.35
N ILE A 291 4.67 11.36 -5.50
CA ILE A 291 6.07 11.21 -5.12
C ILE A 291 6.50 9.81 -5.46
N GLU A 292 7.57 9.72 -6.23
CA GLU A 292 8.18 8.48 -6.68
C GLU A 292 9.64 8.45 -6.22
N VAL A 293 10.17 7.24 -6.01
CA VAL A 293 11.57 7.04 -5.67
C VAL A 293 12.27 6.50 -6.91
N TYR A 294 13.30 7.20 -7.37
CA TYR A 294 14.16 6.76 -8.46
C TYR A 294 15.58 6.54 -7.95
N ASN A 295 16.24 5.51 -8.46
CA ASN A 295 17.67 5.39 -8.32
C ASN A 295 18.28 6.11 -9.52
N GLU A 296 18.99 7.22 -9.29
CA GLU A 296 19.80 7.81 -10.35
C GLU A 296 20.92 6.83 -10.67
N ALA A 297 20.90 6.30 -11.90
CA ALA A 297 21.99 5.47 -12.40
C ALA A 297 23.23 6.36 -12.55
N GLU A 298 24.12 6.34 -11.56
CA GLU A 298 25.41 7.02 -11.65
C GLU A 298 26.47 6.12 -12.31
N ASP A 299 27.42 6.78 -12.97
CA ASP A 299 28.54 6.16 -13.66
C ASP A 299 29.40 5.31 -12.69
N ASP A 300 29.29 3.99 -12.82
CA ASP A 300 30.12 2.85 -12.37
C ASP A 300 30.75 2.79 -10.95
N ASP A 301 30.80 3.84 -10.12
CA ASP A 301 31.60 3.78 -8.86
C ASP A 301 30.98 4.43 -7.60
N ASP A 302 29.87 5.18 -7.68
CA ASP A 302 29.24 5.83 -6.52
C ASP A 302 27.95 5.09 -6.07
N GLU A 303 27.73 4.98 -4.75
CA GLU A 303 26.55 4.30 -4.19
C GLU A 303 25.28 5.08 -4.58
N GLU A 304 24.48 4.52 -5.50
CA GLU A 304 23.21 5.08 -5.98
C GLU A 304 22.40 5.65 -4.80
N GLN A 305 22.33 6.98 -4.73
CA GLN A 305 21.48 7.63 -3.76
C GLN A 305 20.08 7.74 -4.37
N PRO A 306 19.07 7.20 -3.69
CA PRO A 306 17.70 7.35 -4.14
C PRO A 306 17.24 8.80 -4.11
N VAL A 307 16.60 9.23 -5.19
CA VAL A 307 16.07 10.59 -5.39
C VAL A 307 14.54 10.54 -5.39
N LEU A 308 13.94 11.51 -4.71
CA LEU A 308 12.48 11.69 -4.71
C LEU A 308 12.10 12.59 -5.88
N GLN A 309 11.27 12.08 -6.78
CA GLN A 309 10.71 12.83 -7.89
C GLN A 309 9.28 13.25 -7.55
N VAL A 310 8.96 14.53 -7.79
CA VAL A 310 7.62 15.07 -7.61
C VAL A 310 6.95 15.26 -8.97
N THR A 311 5.75 14.70 -9.13
CA THR A 311 4.90 14.89 -10.32
C THR A 311 3.64 15.65 -9.92
N TRP A 312 3.57 16.94 -10.26
CA TRP A 312 2.41 17.78 -9.98
C TRP A 312 1.22 17.42 -10.89
N LEU A 313 0.04 17.29 -10.30
CA LEU A 313 -1.18 16.90 -11.01
C LEU A 313 -1.98 18.14 -11.43
N HIS A 314 -2.33 18.24 -12.71
CA HIS A 314 -3.23 19.28 -13.25
C HIS A 314 -4.69 19.02 -12.96
N GLN A 315 -5.05 17.75 -13.08
CA GLN A 315 -6.40 17.27 -12.92
C GLN A 315 -6.32 15.92 -12.24
N HIS A 316 -7.22 15.70 -11.30
CA HIS A 316 -7.44 14.39 -10.73
C HIS A 316 -8.95 14.18 -10.67
N GLU A 317 -9.41 13.15 -11.39
CA GLU A 317 -10.79 12.94 -11.79
C GLU A 317 -11.43 14.14 -12.51
N HIS A 318 -12.35 14.86 -11.85
CA HIS A 318 -13.08 16.00 -12.38
C HIS A 318 -12.65 17.33 -11.75
N MET A 319 -11.65 17.31 -10.86
CA MET A 319 -11.17 18.50 -10.17
C MET A 319 -9.85 18.98 -10.75
N ALA A 320 -9.79 20.28 -11.03
CA ALA A 320 -8.58 20.96 -11.47
C ALA A 320 -7.76 21.42 -10.27
N TYR A 321 -6.50 21.02 -10.27
CA TYR A 321 -5.49 21.37 -9.29
C TYR A 321 -4.51 22.38 -9.90
N PHE A 322 -3.92 23.19 -9.04
CA PHE A 322 -2.96 24.22 -9.38
C PHE A 322 -1.58 23.59 -9.55
N HIS A 323 -1.01 23.69 -10.75
CA HIS A 323 0.37 23.26 -11.03
C HIS A 323 1.33 24.45 -10.81
N PRO A 324 2.19 24.41 -9.77
CA PRO A 324 3.00 25.57 -9.40
C PRO A 324 4.01 26.01 -10.48
N ARG A 325 4.55 25.07 -11.26
CA ARG A 325 5.55 25.38 -12.31
C ARG A 325 4.95 25.96 -13.61
N GLU A 326 3.73 25.61 -14.00
CA GLU A 326 3.18 26.03 -15.29
C GLU A 326 2.53 27.41 -15.26
N HIS A 327 2.15 27.91 -14.08
CA HIS A 327 1.33 29.11 -13.96
C HIS A 327 2.09 30.36 -13.52
N TYR A 328 3.43 30.38 -13.58
CA TYR A 328 4.26 31.41 -12.94
C TYR A 328 4.04 32.87 -13.41
N GLU A 329 3.47 33.07 -14.60
CA GLU A 329 3.40 34.39 -15.24
C GLU A 329 2.36 35.35 -14.63
N SER A 330 1.33 34.82 -13.95
CA SER A 330 0.27 35.66 -13.38
C SER A 330 0.57 36.06 -11.93
N GLN A 331 0.24 37.31 -11.57
CA GLN A 331 0.37 37.79 -10.18
C GLN A 331 -0.44 36.93 -9.19
N GLN A 332 -1.61 36.44 -9.61
CA GLN A 332 -2.45 35.57 -8.79
C GLN A 332 -1.76 34.22 -8.53
N SER A 333 -1.12 33.64 -9.54
CA SER A 333 -0.38 32.38 -9.40
C SER A 333 0.82 32.55 -8.47
N GLN A 334 1.56 33.66 -8.59
CA GLN A 334 2.69 33.95 -7.70
C GLN A 334 2.25 34.07 -6.24
N GLN A 335 1.10 34.71 -6.00
CA GLN A 335 0.51 34.77 -4.66
C GLN A 335 0.12 33.37 -4.16
N HIS A 336 -0.46 32.53 -5.00
CA HIS A 336 -0.82 31.16 -4.63
C HIS A 336 0.42 30.32 -4.32
N ILE A 337 1.47 30.40 -5.15
CA ILE A 337 2.76 29.73 -4.90
C ILE A 337 3.37 30.19 -3.57
N ALA A 338 3.33 31.49 -3.27
CA ALA A 338 3.83 32.01 -2.00
C ALA A 338 3.06 31.45 -0.79
N VAL A 339 1.72 31.34 -0.89
CA VAL A 339 0.88 30.73 0.16
C VAL A 339 1.20 29.24 0.33
N LEU A 340 1.40 28.53 -0.77
CA LEU A 340 1.77 27.11 -0.77
C LEU A 340 3.13 26.89 -0.09
N ILE A 341 4.14 27.68 -0.45
CA ILE A 341 5.49 27.60 0.12
C ILE A 341 5.45 27.92 1.62
N ASP A 342 4.80 29.01 2.03
CA ASP A 342 4.65 29.37 3.45
C ASP A 342 3.98 28.22 4.24
N PHE A 343 2.94 27.63 3.66
CA PHE A 343 2.26 26.50 4.26
C PHE A 343 3.17 25.29 4.44
N PHE A 344 3.84 24.83 3.38
CA PHE A 344 4.71 23.66 3.46
C PHE A 344 5.92 23.90 4.37
N GLN A 345 6.54 25.07 4.34
CA GLN A 345 7.66 25.38 5.24
C GLN A 345 7.23 25.35 6.71
N ARG A 346 6.12 26.01 7.04
CA ARG A 346 5.60 26.07 8.42
C ARG A 346 5.21 24.69 8.93
N GLU A 347 4.47 23.92 8.14
CA GLU A 347 4.02 22.59 8.56
C GLU A 347 5.18 21.59 8.61
N HIS A 348 6.11 21.62 7.66
CA HIS A 348 7.32 20.83 7.70
C HIS A 348 8.14 21.12 8.97
N GLU A 349 8.40 22.40 9.27
CA GLU A 349 9.13 22.79 10.48
C GLU A 349 8.43 22.31 11.75
N ARG A 350 7.11 22.46 11.83
CA ARG A 350 6.30 21.98 12.96
C ARG A 350 6.42 20.47 13.12
N LEU A 351 6.29 19.70 12.05
CA LEU A 351 6.37 18.25 12.08
C LEU A 351 7.78 17.79 12.49
N GLN A 352 8.81 18.37 11.87
CA GLN A 352 10.21 18.00 12.07
C GLN A 352 10.72 18.35 13.47
N GLN A 353 10.49 19.57 13.94
CA GLN A 353 11.08 20.07 15.19
C GLN A 353 10.28 19.70 16.44
N HIS A 354 8.98 19.44 16.30
CA HIS A 354 8.10 19.28 17.45
C HIS A 354 7.34 17.96 17.43
N VAL A 355 6.61 17.67 16.35
CA VAL A 355 5.66 16.56 16.37
C VAL A 355 6.36 15.21 16.27
N CYS A 356 7.08 14.91 15.19
CA CYS A 356 7.64 13.57 14.99
C CYS A 356 8.63 13.18 16.13
N PRO A 357 9.51 14.07 16.66
CA PRO A 357 10.31 13.75 17.85
C PRO A 357 9.48 13.46 19.10
N SER A 358 8.41 14.23 19.34
CA SER A 358 7.48 14.00 20.46
C SER A 358 6.76 12.67 20.32
N LEU A 359 6.35 12.30 19.11
CA LEU A 359 5.72 11.01 18.83
C LEU A 359 6.68 9.85 19.12
N GLN A 360 7.93 9.95 18.67
CA GLN A 360 8.96 8.93 18.93
C GLN A 360 9.22 8.77 20.44
N HIS A 361 9.31 9.88 21.17
CA HIS A 361 9.46 9.85 22.62
C HIS A 361 8.25 9.21 23.30
N THR A 362 7.03 9.63 22.93
CA THR A 362 5.78 9.08 23.44
C THR A 362 5.68 7.58 23.16
N ALA A 363 6.12 7.13 21.99
CA ALA A 363 6.10 5.72 21.61
C ALA A 363 7.04 4.86 22.45
N GLN A 364 8.13 5.43 22.96
CA GLN A 364 9.05 4.74 23.86
C GLN A 364 8.55 4.71 25.32
N SER A 365 7.74 5.69 25.72
CA SER A 365 7.35 5.87 27.12
C SER A 365 5.92 5.42 27.45
N ASN A 366 5.06 5.23 26.45
CA ASN A 366 3.63 5.02 26.67
C ASN A 366 3.11 3.70 26.07
N ASP A 367 3.10 2.66 26.91
CA ASP A 367 2.55 1.35 26.58
C ASP A 367 1.01 1.32 26.48
N SER A 368 0.31 2.41 26.81
CA SER A 368 -1.16 2.45 26.74
C SER A 368 -1.71 2.63 25.31
N ILE A 369 -0.89 3.09 24.37
CA ILE A 369 -1.29 3.21 22.96
C ILE A 369 -0.88 1.91 22.25
N PRO A 370 -1.78 1.19 21.57
CA PRO A 370 -1.42 0.00 20.81
C PRO A 370 -0.26 0.27 19.84
N LYS A 371 0.70 -0.67 19.76
CA LYS A 371 1.91 -0.52 18.92
C LYS A 371 1.55 -0.12 17.49
N GLN A 372 0.55 -0.76 16.91
CA GLN A 372 0.10 -0.49 15.55
C GLN A 372 -0.34 0.98 15.37
N GLU A 373 -1.21 1.51 16.23
CA GLU A 373 -1.68 2.90 16.15
C GLU A 373 -0.50 3.89 16.23
N ARG A 374 0.48 3.62 17.10
CA ARG A 374 1.70 4.43 17.23
C ARG A 374 2.55 4.39 15.98
N ASP A 375 2.88 3.19 15.51
CA ASP A 375 3.78 2.99 14.37
C ASP A 375 3.16 3.61 13.11
N THR A 376 1.86 3.38 12.86
CA THR A 376 1.14 4.01 11.74
C THR A 376 1.12 5.53 11.85
N THR A 377 0.93 6.10 13.04
CA THR A 377 0.97 7.56 13.23
C THR A 377 2.35 8.14 12.93
N ILE A 378 3.42 7.46 13.36
CA ILE A 378 4.81 7.89 13.10
C ILE A 378 5.11 7.80 11.60
N THR A 379 4.76 6.68 10.96
CA THR A 379 4.93 6.50 9.51
C THR A 379 4.19 7.59 8.74
N PHE A 380 2.96 7.93 9.14
CA PHE A 380 2.21 9.01 8.50
C PHE A 380 2.85 10.39 8.73
N CYS A 381 3.34 10.69 9.94
CA CYS A 381 4.09 11.92 10.26
C CYS A 381 5.27 12.09 9.30
N HIS A 382 6.05 11.02 9.12
CA HIS A 382 7.21 11.04 8.22
C HIS A 382 6.80 11.17 6.75
N ALA A 383 5.78 10.44 6.29
CA ALA A 383 5.31 10.52 4.90
C ALA A 383 4.88 11.95 4.53
N VAL A 384 4.07 12.60 5.36
CA VAL A 384 3.63 14.00 5.14
C VAL A 384 4.82 14.95 5.14
N MET A 385 5.75 14.79 6.08
CA MET A 385 6.92 15.65 6.18
C MET A 385 7.83 15.51 4.95
N VAL A 386 8.15 14.28 4.53
CA VAL A 386 8.96 14.01 3.34
C VAL A 386 8.26 14.53 2.08
N ALA A 387 6.93 14.42 2.01
CA ALA A 387 6.17 14.96 0.89
C ALA A 387 6.28 16.48 0.74
N MET A 388 6.19 17.21 1.86
CA MET A 388 6.41 18.65 1.86
C MET A 388 7.85 19.01 1.52
N GLU A 389 8.82 18.24 2.03
CA GLU A 389 10.24 18.43 1.73
C GLU A 389 10.52 18.27 0.22
N ALA A 390 10.04 17.17 -0.38
CA ALA A 390 10.19 16.90 -1.81
C ALA A 390 9.49 17.97 -2.67
N ALA A 391 8.28 18.39 -2.29
CA ALA A 391 7.57 19.45 -3.01
C ALA A 391 8.28 20.81 -2.94
N LEU A 392 8.88 21.16 -1.79
CA LEU A 392 9.67 22.39 -1.66
C LEU A 392 10.98 22.33 -2.49
N ASP A 393 11.65 21.18 -2.47
CA ASP A 393 12.86 20.93 -3.25
C ASP A 393 12.58 21.03 -4.75
N ASP A 394 11.48 20.43 -5.23
CA ASP A 394 11.03 20.58 -6.61
C ASP A 394 10.73 22.05 -6.98
N LEU A 395 10.30 22.88 -6.04
CA LEU A 395 10.11 24.33 -6.27
C LEU A 395 11.41 25.15 -6.17
N GLY A 396 12.55 24.52 -5.94
CA GLY A 396 13.84 25.19 -5.74
C GLY A 396 13.91 25.98 -4.43
N ILE A 397 13.09 25.61 -3.44
CA ILE A 397 13.03 26.27 -2.14
C ILE A 397 13.86 25.45 -1.15
N PRO A 398 14.98 26.01 -0.62
CA PRO A 398 15.83 25.28 0.30
C PRO A 398 15.08 24.99 1.61
N VAL A 399 15.12 23.73 2.04
CA VAL A 399 14.60 23.31 3.33
C VAL A 399 15.71 23.52 4.38
N PRO A 400 15.48 24.31 5.46
CA PRO A 400 16.54 24.75 6.38
C PRO A 400 17.35 23.61 7.01
N GLN A 401 16.72 22.47 7.23
CA GLN A 401 17.38 21.22 7.63
C GLN A 401 16.68 20.07 6.90
N PRO A 402 17.26 19.52 5.81
CA PRO A 402 16.70 18.34 5.18
C PRO A 402 16.65 17.21 6.21
N SER A 403 15.57 16.45 6.22
CA SER A 403 15.44 15.39 7.19
C SER A 403 16.42 14.25 6.84
N ASN A 404 17.16 13.73 7.84
CA ASN A 404 17.85 12.43 7.68
C ASN A 404 16.86 11.30 7.36
N LEU A 405 15.56 11.59 7.43
CA LEU A 405 14.46 10.70 7.11
C LEU A 405 14.30 10.46 5.60
N ARG A 406 14.96 11.21 4.69
CA ARG A 406 15.08 10.77 3.28
C ARG A 406 15.62 9.34 3.22
N GLN A 407 16.69 9.04 3.97
CA GLN A 407 17.28 7.70 4.02
C GLN A 407 16.34 6.65 4.64
N LEU A 408 15.54 7.01 5.64
CA LEU A 408 14.56 6.11 6.27
C LEU A 408 13.32 5.88 5.40
N GLY A 409 12.80 6.92 4.75
CA GLY A 409 11.69 6.82 3.81
C GLY A 409 12.05 5.94 2.62
N ILE A 410 13.31 5.98 2.19
CA ILE A 410 13.79 5.10 1.11
C ILE A 410 14.14 3.70 1.62
N ALA A 411 14.66 3.54 2.84
CA ALA A 411 14.84 2.20 3.42
C ALA A 411 13.53 1.41 3.57
N MET A 412 12.38 2.10 3.54
CA MET A 412 11.05 1.47 3.50
C MET A 412 10.60 1.08 2.08
N ALA A 413 11.27 1.56 1.03
CA ALA A 413 11.07 1.02 -0.31
C ALA A 413 11.74 -0.37 -0.37
N PRO A 414 11.01 -1.46 -0.65
CA PRO A 414 11.64 -2.77 -0.79
C PRO A 414 12.69 -2.68 -1.90
N SER A 415 13.93 -3.11 -1.59
CA SER A 415 15.00 -3.25 -2.56
C SER A 415 14.61 -4.37 -3.53
N GLN A 416 13.80 -4.07 -4.54
CA GLN A 416 13.66 -4.96 -5.67
C GLN A 416 14.89 -4.74 -6.54
N GLN A 417 15.79 -5.71 -6.53
CA GLN A 417 16.75 -5.86 -7.62
C GLN A 417 15.91 -6.01 -8.88
N ARG A 418 15.82 -4.95 -9.68
CA ARG A 418 15.38 -5.07 -11.07
C ARG A 418 16.31 -6.10 -11.68
N VAL A 419 15.77 -7.27 -12.02
CA VAL A 419 16.52 -8.24 -12.82
C VAL A 419 16.60 -7.58 -14.18
N ASP A 420 17.72 -6.89 -14.46
CA ASP A 420 17.96 -6.35 -15.77
C ASP A 420 18.05 -7.53 -16.73
N ASP A 421 16.98 -7.75 -17.50
CA ASP A 421 16.88 -8.71 -18.60
C ASP A 421 17.74 -8.27 -19.80
N THR A 422 18.84 -7.54 -19.59
CA THR A 422 19.89 -7.41 -20.58
C THR A 422 20.66 -8.71 -20.65
N GLU A 423 20.04 -9.74 -21.23
CA GLU A 423 20.76 -10.83 -21.87
C GLU A 423 21.72 -10.20 -22.88
N ASN A 424 23.00 -10.21 -22.52
CA ASN A 424 24.12 -9.97 -23.40
C ASN A 424 23.95 -10.78 -24.68
N CYS A 425 23.43 -10.15 -25.74
CA CYS A 425 23.67 -10.55 -27.12
C CYS A 425 25.10 -10.16 -27.54
N GLU A 426 26.08 -10.45 -26.69
CA GLU A 426 27.50 -10.41 -27.04
C GLU A 426 27.85 -11.76 -27.67
N ASP A 427 27.43 -11.96 -28.92
CA ASP A 427 28.10 -12.82 -29.92
C ASP A 427 27.19 -13.00 -31.16
N GLY A 428 26.90 -11.90 -31.85
CA GLY A 428 26.79 -11.86 -33.32
C GLY A 428 25.90 -12.87 -34.05
N ASN A 429 24.82 -13.39 -33.44
CA ASN A 429 23.89 -14.28 -34.15
C ASN A 429 22.46 -14.30 -33.59
N CYS A 430 21.84 -13.14 -33.41
CA CYS A 430 20.38 -13.06 -33.36
C CYS A 430 19.87 -13.18 -34.79
N SER A 431 19.53 -14.41 -35.19
CA SER A 431 18.92 -14.67 -36.48
C SER A 431 17.46 -14.23 -36.43
N ASP A 432 17.11 -13.38 -37.40
CA ASP A 432 15.74 -12.98 -37.70
C ASP A 432 14.90 -14.23 -38.03
N GLU A 433 14.11 -14.69 -37.06
CA GLU A 433 12.88 -15.44 -37.32
C GLU A 433 11.78 -14.95 -36.36
N LEU A 434 11.07 -13.89 -36.76
CA LEU A 434 9.62 -13.92 -37.05
C LEU A 434 9.13 -12.58 -37.60
#